data_AF-A0A2N8SQM7-F1
#
_entry.id   AF-A0A2N8SQM7-F1
#
_cell.length_a   1.000
_cell.length_b   1.000
_cell.length_c   1.000
_cell.angle_alpha   90.00
_cell.angle_beta   90.00
_cell.angle_gamma   90.00
#
_symmetry.space_group_name_H-M   'P 1'
#
loop_
_entity.id
_entity.type
_entity.pdbx_description
1 polymer ?
#
loop_
_entity_poly.entity_id
_entity_poly.type
_entity_poly.pdbx_seq_one_letter_code
_entity_poly.pdbx_strand_id
1 'polypeptide(L)' 'MSCEKLYTIVLENSLEVLLEAGTMAQVEAFWDAYDSRYYGLRMEEDSGCHARVIVTDQIPEEEDDAERCIG' A
#
# COMPACT_ATOMS: atom_id res chain seq x y z
N MET A 1 -11.34 0.29 26.24
CA MET A 1 -9.99 0.81 25.91
C MET A 1 -9.90 0.78 24.40
N SER A 2 -9.81 1.93 23.75
CA SER A 2 -9.58 1.99 22.30
C SER A 2 -8.12 1.67 22.06
N CYS A 3 -7.84 0.52 21.46
CA CYS A 3 -6.51 0.15 21.04
C CYS A 3 -6.07 1.12 19.94
N GLU A 4 -4.93 1.78 20.09
CA GLU A 4 -4.36 2.56 18.99
C GLU A 4 -4.01 1.58 17.86
N LYS A 5 -4.67 1.73 16.71
CA LYS A 5 -4.49 0.82 15.58
C LYS A 5 -3.16 1.11 14.90
N LEU A 6 -2.32 0.08 14.83
CA LEU A 6 -1.02 0.13 14.18
C LEU A 6 -1.10 -0.48 12.79
N TYR A 7 -0.24 0.00 11.91
CA TYR A 7 -0.19 -0.36 10.50
C TYR A 7 1.21 -0.78 10.11
N THR A 8 1.36 -1.93 9.47
CA THR A 8 2.64 -2.37 8.90
C THR A 8 2.52 -2.43 7.39
N ILE A 9 3.35 -1.66 6.67
CA ILE A 9 3.37 -1.62 5.21
C ILE A 9 4.43 -2.59 4.69
N VAL A 10 4.03 -3.49 3.78
CA VAL A 10 4.87 -4.55 3.21
C VAL A 10 4.78 -4.53 1.69
N LEU A 11 5.91 -4.62 1.00
CA LEU A 11 5.96 -4.77 -0.46
C LEU A 11 5.59 -6.20 -0.86
N GLU A 12 4.62 -6.38 -1.75
CA GLU A 12 4.11 -7.70 -2.19
C GLU A 12 5.20 -8.54 -2.84
N ASN A 13 5.98 -7.96 -3.74
CA ASN A 13 6.97 -8.68 -4.55
C ASN A 13 8.16 -9.19 -3.73
N SER A 14 8.67 -8.38 -2.79
CA SER A 14 9.87 -8.72 -2.01
C SER A 14 9.59 -9.09 -0.56
N LEU A 15 8.33 -8.96 -0.10
CA LEU A 15 7.93 -9.04 1.30
C LEU A 15 8.73 -8.10 2.21
N GLU A 16 9.24 -6.99 1.64
CA GLU A 16 10.04 -6.00 2.35
C GLU A 16 9.12 -5.13 3.22
N VAL A 17 9.49 -4.94 4.49
CA VAL A 17 8.76 -4.06 5.40
C VAL A 17 9.19 -2.61 5.17
N LEU A 18 8.29 -1.80 4.63
CA LEU A 18 8.52 -0.38 4.32
C LEU A 18 8.19 0.53 5.50
N LEU A 19 7.22 0.12 6.32
CA LEU A 19 6.84 0.79 7.56
C LEU A 19 6.44 -0.28 8.58
N GLU A 20 7.10 -0.30 9.74
CA GLU A 20 6.78 -1.25 10.81
C GLU A 20 6.00 -0.56 11.94
N ALA A 21 4.82 -1.08 12.27
CA ALA A 21 4.00 -0.62 13.40
C ALA A 21 3.76 0.89 13.44
N GLY A 22 3.49 1.49 12.26
CA GLY A 22 3.23 2.92 12.12
C GLY A 22 1.80 3.31 12.50
N THR A 23 1.61 4.57 12.86
CA THR A 23 0.26 5.14 13.08
C THR A 23 -0.38 5.54 11.75
N MET A 24 -1.69 5.84 11.75
CA MET A 24 -2.41 6.33 10.56
C MET A 24 -1.71 7.53 9.92
N ALA A 25 -1.24 8.50 10.71
CA ALA A 25 -0.54 9.67 10.21
C ALA A 25 0.79 9.33 9.51
N GLN A 26 1.50 8.29 9.98
CA GLN A 26 2.73 7.83 9.31
C GLN A 26 2.41 7.08 8.01
N VAL A 27 1.31 6.33 7.97
CA VAL A 27 0.82 5.70 6.75
C VAL A 27 0.46 6.78 5.72
N GLU A 28 -0.25 7.83 6.11
CA GLU A 28 -0.58 8.95 5.23
C GLU A 28 0.67 9.67 4.71
N ALA A 29 1.65 9.96 5.57
CA ALA A 29 2.92 10.57 5.17
C ALA A 29 3.74 9.66 4.24
N PHE A 30 3.69 8.34 4.46
CA PHE A 30 4.31 7.36 3.57
C PHE A 30 3.64 7.40 2.19
N TRP A 31 2.32 7.40 2.14
CA TRP A 31 1.60 7.48 0.87
C TRP A 31 1.89 8.80 0.15
N ASP A 32 1.88 9.95 0.83
CA ASP A 32 2.22 11.23 0.22
C ASP A 32 3.63 11.23 -0.43
N ALA A 33 4.60 10.54 0.21
CA ALA A 33 5.96 10.43 -0.32
C ALA A 33 6.14 9.39 -1.44
N TYR A 34 5.30 8.34 -1.49
CA TYR A 34 5.48 7.17 -2.35
C TYR A 34 4.28 6.82 -3.24
N ASP A 35 3.28 7.69 -3.34
CA ASP A 35 2.07 7.52 -4.16
C ASP A 35 2.40 7.22 -5.63
N SER A 36 3.45 7.86 -6.18
CA SER A 36 3.90 7.62 -7.56
C SER A 36 4.71 6.33 -7.76
N ARG A 37 4.99 5.58 -6.69
CA ARG A 37 5.86 4.39 -6.72
C ARG A 37 5.09 3.09 -6.51
N TYR A 38 4.00 3.11 -5.76
CA TYR A 38 3.22 1.92 -5.45
C TYR A 38 1.78 2.08 -5.98
N TYR A 39 1.33 1.11 -6.78
CA TYR A 39 0.13 1.22 -7.62
C TYR A 39 -1.07 0.43 -7.09
N GLY A 40 -0.90 -0.40 -6.07
CA GLY A 40 -1.98 -1.17 -5.46
C GLY A 40 -1.80 -1.30 -3.95
N LEU A 41 -2.93 -1.29 -3.24
CA LEU A 41 -3.02 -1.43 -1.78
C LEU A 41 -4.04 -2.53 -1.42
N ARG A 42 -3.59 -3.52 -0.64
CA ARG A 42 -4.46 -4.49 0.02
C ARG A 42 -4.24 -4.39 1.52
N MET A 43 -5.31 -4.22 2.30
CA MET A 43 -5.23 -4.24 3.77
C MET A 43 -5.67 -5.60 4.30
N GLU A 44 -4.83 -6.22 5.12
CA GLU A 44 -5.12 -7.42 5.89
C GLU A 44 -5.23 -7.04 7.37
N GLU A 45 -6.41 -7.20 7.98
CA GLU A 45 -6.57 -7.06 9.43
C GLU A 45 -6.34 -8.40 10.12
N ASP A 46 -5.36 -8.43 11.03
CA ASP A 46 -5.01 -9.65 11.76
C ASP A 46 -5.72 -9.70 13.13
N SER A 47 -5.63 -8.62 13.90
CA SER A 47 -5.99 -8.66 15.33
C SER A 47 -6.67 -7.37 15.83
N GLY A 48 -7.48 -6.67 15.04
CA GLY A 48 -8.30 -5.50 15.46
C GLY A 48 -7.54 -4.22 15.86
N CYS A 49 -6.39 -4.36 16.50
CA CYS A 49 -5.40 -3.35 16.89
C CYS A 49 -4.25 -3.23 15.87
N HIS A 50 -4.13 -4.16 14.92
CA HIS A 50 -3.03 -4.20 13.96
C HIS A 50 -3.56 -4.59 12.59
N ALA A 51 -3.25 -3.77 11.59
CA ALA A 51 -3.48 -4.04 10.18
C ALA A 51 -2.15 -4.11 9.42
N ARG A 52 -2.04 -5.05 8.49
CA ARG A 52 -0.96 -5.12 7.52
C ARG A 52 -1.45 -4.52 6.20
N VAL A 53 -0.63 -3.71 5.57
CA VAL A 53 -0.91 -3.05 4.31
C VAL A 53 0.08 -3.58 3.30
N ILE A 54 -0.39 -4.35 2.33
CA ILE A 54 0.42 -4.92 1.27
C ILE A 54 0.34 -3.97 0.08
N VAL A 55 1.50 -3.54 -0.40
CA VAL A 55 1.64 -2.61 -1.53
C VAL A 55 2.36 -3.28 -2.68
N THR A 56 2.03 -2.91 -3.91
CA THR A 56 2.72 -3.43 -5.11
C THR A 56 3.37 -2.30 -5.90
N ASP A 57 4.64 -2.48 -6.27
CA ASP A 57 5.38 -1.58 -7.18
C ASP A 57 5.20 -1.95 -8.66
N GLN A 58 4.49 -3.05 -8.93
CA GLN A 58 4.18 -3.46 -10.29
C GLN A 58 2.90 -2.74 -10.74
N ILE A 59 3.03 -1.97 -11.83
CA ILE A 59 1.88 -1.46 -12.56
C ILE A 59 1.17 -2.71 -13.12
N PRO A 60 -0.14 -2.91 -12.86
CA PRO A 60 -0.87 -3.98 -13.53
C PRO A 60 -0.65 -3.83 -15.04
N GLU A 61 -0.28 -4.90 -15.73
CA GLU A 61 -0.03 -4.89 -17.19
C GLU A 61 -1.27 -4.52 -18.04
N GLU A 62 -2.37 -4.09 -17.39
CA GLU A 62 -3.60 -3.63 -18.02
C GLU A 62 -3.64 -2.10 -18.03
N GLU A 63 -2.97 -1.50 -19.02
CA GLU A 63 -3.51 -0.45 -19.92
C GLU A 63 -2.41 0.09 -20.87
N ASP A 64 -1.81 -0.80 -21.67
CA ASP A 64 -1.35 -0.46 -23.03
C ASP A 64 -2.57 -0.49 -23.97
N ASP A 65 -3.66 0.23 -23.64
CA ASP A 65 -4.84 0.37 -24.54
C ASP A 65 -5.30 1.83 -24.69
N ALA A 66 -4.65 2.80 -24.03
CA ALA A 66 -4.93 4.21 -24.23
C ALA A 66 -4.22 4.83 -25.47
N GLU A 67 -3.57 4.03 -26.32
CA GLU A 67 -2.90 4.51 -27.56
C GLU A 67 -3.45 3.95 -28.88
N ARG A 68 -4.56 3.17 -28.92
CA ARG A 68 -5.06 2.61 -30.20
C ARG A 68 -6.54 2.79 -30.55
N CYS A 69 -7.29 3.66 -29.86
CA CYS A 69 -8.65 4.04 -30.28
C CYS A 69 -8.82 5.55 -30.53
N ILE A 70 -8.05 6.09 -31.48
CA ILE A 70 -8.42 7.14 -32.45
C ILE A 70 -7.22 7.29 -33.40
N GLY A 71 -7.21 6.76 -34.62
CA GLY A 71 -8.29 6.79 -35.60
C GLY A 71 -8.11 8.03 -36.46
#